data_AF-A0A9P7N413-F1
#
_entry.id   AF-A0A9P7N413-F1
#
_cell.length_a   1.000
_cell.length_b   1.000
_cell.length_c   1.000
_cell.angle_alpha   90.00
_cell.angle_beta   90.00
_cell.angle_gamma   90.00
#
_symmetry.space_group_name_H-M   'P 1'
#
loop_
_entity.id
_entity.type
_entity.pdbx_description
1 polymer ?
#
loop_
_entity_poly.entity_id
_entity_poly.type
_entity_poly.pdbx_seq_one_letter_code
_entity_poly.pdbx_strand_id
1 'polypeptide(L)'
;DILKSLLSDPEANKPINVGAVNSINWARILAQITYYFHSYFSLVKKSPNFKIGDKVRFVVPTGNFGDILAGYFAMRMGLPVDKLVIATNENDILDRFWKTGKYEKKPEPEDGQTPAVEGVRETLSPAMDILVSSNFERLLWFLAYEFASSAGMDDLWNKKQAGQEVAKWLKELKTTGSFGPVYQDVLSSAKRDFDSERVDDSQTLETIKATYRKLGYILDPHTAVGVAATARSISNASPDMHHISLSTAHPAKFSIAVEKALNGEEGFDFENKVLPAEFIGLDKKEKRVTEVENNVDRVRELVKAQVEQELSETWMG
;
A
#
# COMPACT_ATOMS: atom_id res chain seq x y z
N ASP A 1 12.25 -7.01 15.37
CA ASP A 1 12.31 -6.20 16.60
C ASP A 1 13.64 -5.47 16.84
N ILE A 2 14.78 -5.98 16.35
CA ILE A 2 16.09 -5.30 16.48
C ILE A 2 16.05 -3.81 16.15
N LEU A 3 15.51 -3.41 14.99
CA LEU A 3 15.44 -2.00 14.60
C LEU A 3 14.63 -1.14 15.60
N LYS A 4 13.51 -1.67 16.12
CA LYS A 4 12.70 -0.94 17.12
C LYS A 4 13.48 -0.78 18.42
N SER A 5 14.17 -1.82 18.86
CA SER A 5 15.03 -1.79 20.04
C SER A 5 16.18 -0.80 19.89
N LEU A 6 16.84 -0.79 18.72
CA LEU A 6 17.87 0.21 18.41
C LEU A 6 17.30 1.62 18.52
N LEU A 7 16.19 1.93 17.83
CA LEU A 7 15.59 3.27 17.85
C LEU A 7 15.06 3.70 19.22
N SER A 8 14.74 2.76 20.12
CA SER A 8 14.26 3.06 21.48
C SER A 8 15.34 3.43 22.49
N ASP A 9 16.62 3.42 22.08
CA ASP A 9 17.78 3.76 22.93
C ASP A 9 18.53 5.00 22.38
N PRO A 10 18.08 6.22 22.72
CA PRO A 10 18.62 7.46 22.15
C PRO A 10 20.09 7.70 22.54
N GLU A 11 20.48 7.35 23.76
CA GLU A 11 21.83 7.59 24.27
C GLU A 11 22.85 6.68 23.56
N ALA A 12 22.52 5.41 23.33
CA ALA A 12 23.42 4.50 22.60
C ALA A 12 23.56 4.85 21.11
N ASN A 13 22.58 5.57 20.54
CA ASN A 13 22.53 5.96 19.13
C ASN A 13 23.16 7.32 18.83
N LYS A 14 23.38 8.15 19.86
CA LYS A 14 23.93 9.51 19.71
C LYS A 14 25.23 9.59 18.89
N PRO A 15 26.17 8.64 18.97
CA PRO A 15 27.39 8.68 18.16
C PRO A 15 27.17 8.41 16.66
N ILE A 16 26.09 7.72 16.28
CA ILE A 16 25.86 7.21 14.91
C ILE A 16 24.63 7.81 14.23
N ASN A 17 23.90 8.72 14.90
CA ASN A 17 22.73 9.43 14.36
C ASN A 17 21.74 8.52 13.61
N VAL A 18 21.30 7.44 14.27
CA VAL A 18 20.43 6.43 13.64
C VAL A 18 19.15 7.08 13.10
N GLY A 19 19.00 7.06 11.77
CA GLY A 19 17.76 7.43 11.09
C GLY A 19 16.82 6.24 10.91
N ALA A 20 15.51 6.51 10.84
CA ALA A 20 14.51 5.49 10.51
C ALA A 20 13.97 5.71 9.09
N VAL A 21 14.17 4.73 8.21
CA VAL A 21 13.52 4.70 6.88
C VAL A 21 12.28 3.81 6.98
N ASN A 22 11.11 4.40 7.20
CA ASN A 22 9.87 3.65 7.41
C ASN A 22 8.71 4.12 6.52
N SER A 23 7.66 3.30 6.43
CA SER A 23 6.47 3.57 5.62
C SER A 23 5.55 4.67 6.18
N ILE A 24 5.83 5.15 7.39
CA ILE A 24 5.04 6.19 8.06
C ILE A 24 5.63 7.60 7.88
N ASN A 25 6.80 7.74 7.25
CA ASN A 25 7.38 9.06 7.00
C ASN A 25 6.47 9.89 6.08
N TRP A 26 6.09 11.09 6.52
CA TRP A 26 5.21 12.00 5.76
C TRP A 26 5.74 12.35 4.38
N ALA A 27 7.07 12.49 4.22
CA ALA A 27 7.70 12.81 2.94
C ALA A 27 7.41 11.75 1.87
N ARG A 28 7.19 10.48 2.26
CA ARG A 28 6.79 9.43 1.31
C ARG A 28 5.41 9.70 0.73
N ILE A 29 4.42 9.99 1.59
CA ILE A 29 3.06 10.32 1.14
C ILE A 29 3.09 11.59 0.28
N LEU A 30 3.81 12.62 0.73
CA LEU A 30 3.93 13.89 0.01
C LEU A 30 4.47 13.71 -1.41
N ALA A 31 5.55 12.92 -1.58
CA ALA A 31 6.11 12.65 -2.90
C ALA A 31 5.09 11.92 -3.82
N GLN A 32 4.33 10.98 -3.24
CA GLN A 32 3.35 10.16 -3.96
C GLN A 32 2.16 10.97 -4.50
N ILE A 33 1.80 12.10 -3.87
CA ILE A 33 0.71 12.99 -4.36
C ILE A 33 0.96 13.42 -5.81
N THR A 34 2.23 13.62 -6.18
CA THR A 34 2.64 14.15 -7.48
C THR A 34 2.10 13.34 -8.66
N TYR A 35 2.13 12.00 -8.59
CA TYR A 35 1.73 11.18 -9.74
C TYR A 35 0.21 11.09 -9.91
N TYR A 36 -0.59 11.37 -8.88
CA TYR A 36 -2.05 11.50 -9.02
C TYR A 36 -2.40 12.70 -9.90
N PHE A 37 -1.81 13.87 -9.62
CA PHE A 37 -1.96 15.05 -10.48
C PHE A 37 -1.39 14.82 -11.87
N HIS A 38 -0.17 14.29 -11.97
CA HIS A 38 0.48 14.04 -13.25
C HIS A 38 -0.33 13.10 -14.16
N SER A 39 -0.84 11.99 -13.62
CA SER A 39 -1.62 11.02 -14.38
C SER A 39 -2.99 11.57 -14.80
N TYR A 40 -3.66 12.34 -13.94
CA TYR A 40 -4.89 13.06 -14.30
C TYR A 40 -4.67 14.02 -15.48
N PHE A 41 -3.68 14.90 -15.40
CA PHE A 41 -3.40 15.84 -16.49
C PHE A 41 -2.84 15.15 -17.74
N SER A 42 -2.17 14.01 -17.59
CA SER A 42 -1.78 13.17 -18.73
C SER A 42 -3.00 12.58 -19.43
N LEU A 43 -4.02 12.15 -18.67
CA LEU A 43 -5.27 11.66 -19.23
C LEU A 43 -6.02 12.77 -19.99
N VAL A 44 -6.12 13.97 -19.42
CA VAL A 44 -6.67 15.17 -20.08
C VAL A 44 -5.96 15.46 -21.41
N LYS A 45 -4.62 15.40 -21.44
CA LYS A 45 -3.85 15.69 -22.66
C LYS A 45 -4.01 14.63 -23.74
N LYS A 46 -4.16 13.35 -23.35
CA LYS A 46 -4.15 12.21 -24.27
C LYS A 46 -5.52 11.76 -24.73
N SER A 47 -6.59 12.10 -24.00
CA SER A 47 -7.93 11.59 -24.26
C SER A 47 -8.85 12.72 -24.74
N PRO A 48 -9.37 12.67 -25.99
CA PRO A 48 -10.20 13.75 -26.53
C PRO A 48 -11.54 13.91 -25.78
N ASN A 49 -11.99 12.86 -25.10
CA ASN A 49 -13.26 12.80 -24.38
C ASN A 49 -13.10 12.99 -22.86
N PHE A 50 -11.93 13.45 -22.39
CA PHE A 50 -11.69 13.73 -20.97
C PHE A 50 -11.12 15.14 -20.80
N LYS A 51 -11.82 15.97 -20.02
CA LYS A 51 -11.51 17.40 -19.84
C LYS A 51 -11.16 17.70 -18.39
N ILE A 52 -10.52 18.85 -18.18
CA ILE A 52 -10.29 19.37 -16.82
C ILE A 52 -11.64 19.56 -16.13
N GLY A 53 -11.78 19.00 -14.93
CA GLY A 53 -13.03 18.99 -14.16
C GLY A 53 -13.76 17.66 -14.23
N ASP A 54 -13.53 16.85 -15.28
CA ASP A 54 -14.09 15.50 -15.34
C ASP A 54 -13.48 14.64 -14.24
N LYS A 55 -14.31 13.84 -13.59
CA LYS A 55 -13.88 12.97 -12.50
C LYS A 55 -13.26 11.69 -13.03
N VAL A 56 -12.28 11.17 -12.29
CA VAL A 56 -11.64 9.87 -12.56
C VAL A 56 -11.67 9.00 -11.30
N ARG A 57 -11.70 7.68 -11.48
CA ARG A 57 -11.44 6.72 -10.38
C ARG A 57 -9.99 6.27 -10.41
N PHE A 58 -9.33 6.29 -9.26
CA PHE A 58 -8.01 5.68 -9.10
C PHE A 58 -8.15 4.33 -8.43
N VAL A 59 -7.49 3.30 -8.97
CA VAL A 59 -7.49 1.95 -8.41
C VAL A 59 -6.07 1.61 -7.99
N VAL A 60 -5.90 1.30 -6.70
CA VAL A 60 -4.58 1.20 -6.07
C VAL A 60 -4.40 -0.15 -5.40
N PRO A 61 -3.46 -0.99 -5.88
CA PRO A 61 -2.99 -2.17 -5.14
C PRO A 61 -2.43 -1.71 -3.78
N THR A 62 -3.14 -2.04 -2.70
CA THR A 62 -2.92 -1.40 -1.39
C THR A 62 -2.52 -2.41 -0.33
N GLY A 63 -1.33 -2.21 0.24
CA GLY A 63 -0.90 -2.82 1.51
C GLY A 63 -1.00 -1.83 2.67
N ASN A 64 0.06 -1.07 2.92
CA ASN A 64 0.20 -0.13 4.05
C ASN A 64 -0.53 1.23 3.90
N PHE A 65 -1.47 1.37 2.97
CA PHE A 65 -2.31 2.57 2.73
C PHE A 65 -1.62 3.86 2.26
N GLY A 66 -0.28 3.95 2.28
CA GLY A 66 0.42 5.22 1.99
C GLY A 66 0.17 5.76 0.58
N ASP A 67 0.13 4.89 -0.42
CA ASP A 67 -0.12 5.26 -1.81
C ASP A 67 -1.52 5.84 -2.00
N ILE A 68 -2.57 5.08 -1.66
CA ILE A 68 -3.94 5.54 -1.84
C ILE A 68 -4.29 6.73 -0.93
N LEU A 69 -3.63 6.85 0.23
CA LEU A 69 -3.73 8.03 1.08
C LEU A 69 -3.15 9.28 0.39
N ALA A 70 -2.10 9.16 -0.41
CA ALA A 70 -1.63 10.26 -1.25
C ALA A 70 -2.69 10.68 -2.29
N GLY A 71 -3.42 9.71 -2.86
CA GLY A 71 -4.59 9.96 -3.70
C GLY A 71 -5.71 10.72 -2.97
N TYR A 72 -5.94 10.38 -1.69
CA TYR A 72 -6.87 11.10 -0.83
C TYR A 72 -6.44 12.54 -0.59
N PHE A 73 -5.15 12.79 -0.32
CA PHE A 73 -4.65 14.16 -0.21
C PHE A 73 -4.79 14.92 -1.53
N ALA A 74 -4.51 14.29 -2.68
CA ALA A 74 -4.73 14.92 -3.99
C ALA A 74 -6.20 15.32 -4.20
N MET A 75 -7.15 14.43 -3.87
CA MET A 75 -8.59 14.71 -3.89
C MET A 75 -8.93 15.90 -2.96
N ARG A 76 -8.44 15.90 -1.72
CA ARG A 76 -8.65 16.97 -0.74
C ARG A 76 -8.03 18.31 -1.16
N MET A 77 -7.00 18.28 -2.00
CA MET A 77 -6.38 19.47 -2.62
C MET A 77 -7.17 19.98 -3.84
N GLY A 78 -8.23 19.30 -4.27
CA GLY A 78 -9.11 19.72 -5.35
C GLY A 78 -8.95 18.93 -6.65
N LEU A 79 -8.18 17.84 -6.68
CA LEU A 79 -8.14 16.96 -7.85
C LEU A 79 -9.53 16.34 -8.08
N PRO A 80 -10.12 16.40 -9.31
CA PRO A 80 -11.42 15.80 -9.58
C PRO A 80 -11.39 14.26 -9.56
N VAL A 81 -11.58 13.70 -8.37
CA VAL A 81 -11.64 12.25 -8.15
C VAL A 81 -13.08 11.84 -7.82
N ASP A 82 -13.57 10.77 -8.45
CA ASP A 82 -14.86 10.18 -8.12
C ASP A 82 -14.74 9.27 -6.89
N LYS A 83 -13.88 8.25 -7.00
CA LYS A 83 -13.57 7.30 -5.92
C LYS A 83 -12.12 6.86 -5.96
N LEU A 84 -11.60 6.56 -4.78
CA LEU A 84 -10.33 5.87 -4.57
C LEU A 84 -10.61 4.39 -4.24
N VAL A 85 -10.32 3.49 -5.17
CA VAL A 85 -10.61 2.06 -5.03
C VAL A 85 -9.40 1.33 -4.46
N ILE A 86 -9.59 0.73 -3.29
CA ILE A 86 -8.59 -0.06 -2.57
C ILE A 86 -8.63 -1.48 -3.12
N ALA A 87 -7.58 -1.90 -3.82
CA ALA A 87 -7.44 -3.28 -4.25
C ALA A 87 -6.54 -4.02 -3.25
N THR A 88 -7.10 -4.93 -2.45
CA THR A 88 -6.31 -5.81 -1.57
C THR A 88 -6.16 -7.19 -2.19
N ASN A 89 -5.10 -7.90 -1.78
CA ASN A 89 -5.04 -9.33 -2.01
C ASN A 89 -5.87 -10.07 -0.95
N GLU A 90 -5.55 -11.34 -0.66
CA GLU A 90 -6.24 -12.14 0.34
C GLU A 90 -6.03 -11.65 1.80
N ASN A 91 -5.09 -10.74 2.04
CA ASN A 91 -4.92 -10.02 3.29
C ASN A 91 -5.81 -8.76 3.27
N ASP A 92 -7.09 -8.97 3.48
CA ASP A 92 -8.20 -8.07 3.14
C ASP A 92 -8.77 -7.28 4.33
N ILE A 93 -7.94 -6.98 5.34
CA ILE A 93 -8.37 -6.19 6.52
C ILE A 93 -8.99 -4.84 6.15
N LEU A 94 -8.50 -4.21 5.08
CA LEU A 94 -9.08 -2.97 4.57
C LEU A 94 -10.45 -3.23 3.92
N ASP A 95 -10.56 -4.21 3.03
CA ASP A 95 -11.84 -4.53 2.38
C ASP A 95 -12.95 -4.88 3.40
N ARG A 96 -12.61 -5.65 4.44
CA ARG A 96 -13.53 -5.94 5.55
C ARG A 96 -13.97 -4.68 6.31
N PHE A 97 -13.06 -3.74 6.55
CA PHE A 97 -13.42 -2.47 7.18
C PHE A 97 -14.42 -1.69 6.34
N TRP A 98 -14.20 -1.59 5.03
CA TRP A 98 -15.15 -0.91 4.15
C TRP A 98 -16.51 -1.61 4.10
N LYS A 99 -16.56 -2.94 4.21
CA LYS A 99 -17.83 -3.68 4.24
C LYS A 99 -18.57 -3.53 5.56
N THR A 100 -17.87 -3.62 6.69
CA THR A 100 -18.48 -3.86 8.02
C THR A 100 -18.27 -2.74 9.03
N GLY A 101 -17.32 -1.84 8.80
CA GLY A 101 -16.83 -0.86 9.78
C GLY A 101 -15.93 -1.46 10.86
N LYS A 102 -15.64 -2.76 10.84
CA LYS A 102 -14.73 -3.43 11.77
C LYS A 102 -13.33 -3.53 11.17
N TYR A 103 -12.31 -3.25 11.97
CA TYR A 103 -10.91 -3.37 11.57
C TYR A 103 -10.22 -4.43 12.43
N GLU A 104 -10.03 -5.62 11.86
CA GLU A 104 -9.73 -6.83 12.63
C GLU A 104 -8.58 -7.62 11.99
N LYS A 105 -7.53 -7.89 12.77
CA LYS A 105 -6.38 -8.70 12.34
C LYS A 105 -6.79 -10.14 12.00
N LYS A 106 -7.80 -10.65 12.70
CA LYS A 106 -8.36 -11.99 12.52
C LYS A 106 -9.85 -11.82 12.22
N PRO A 107 -10.33 -12.13 11.00
CA PRO A 107 -11.76 -12.19 10.75
C PRO A 107 -12.37 -13.33 11.57
N GLU A 108 -13.61 -13.16 12.03
CA GLU A 108 -14.39 -14.30 12.55
C GLU A 108 -14.56 -15.31 11.40
N PRO A 109 -14.36 -16.62 11.66
CA PRO A 109 -14.60 -17.63 10.63
C PRO A 109 -16.07 -17.58 10.21
N GLU A 110 -16.32 -17.49 8.89
CA GLU A 110 -17.64 -17.74 8.35
C GLU A 110 -18.03 -19.21 8.64
N ASP A 111 -19.27 -19.40 9.11
CA ASP A 111 -19.88 -20.66 9.55
C ASP A 111 -19.13 -21.95 9.16
N GLY A 112 -18.53 -22.61 10.16
CA GLY A 112 -17.99 -23.96 10.04
C GLY A 112 -16.62 -24.11 9.39
N GLN A 113 -15.97 -23.02 8.96
CA GLN A 113 -14.60 -23.08 8.45
C GLN A 113 -13.56 -22.97 9.57
N THR A 114 -12.46 -23.71 9.43
CA THR A 114 -11.27 -23.61 10.29
C THR A 114 -10.84 -22.15 10.41
N PRO A 115 -10.44 -21.69 11.61
CA PRO A 115 -9.95 -20.33 11.81
C PRO A 115 -8.90 -19.99 10.76
N ALA A 116 -8.95 -18.76 10.22
CA ALA A 116 -7.89 -18.24 9.37
C ALA A 116 -6.53 -18.44 10.08
N VAL A 117 -5.55 -18.96 9.34
CA VAL A 117 -4.19 -19.25 9.80
C VAL A 117 -3.65 -18.06 10.60
N GLU A 118 -3.00 -18.31 11.74
CA GLU A 118 -2.40 -17.23 12.52
C GLU A 118 -1.35 -16.48 11.69
N GLY A 119 -1.64 -15.22 11.35
CA GLY A 119 -0.67 -14.31 10.76
C GLY A 119 -1.04 -13.79 9.38
N VAL A 120 -0.04 -13.26 8.69
CA VAL A 120 -0.15 -12.80 7.31
C VAL A 120 -0.27 -14.03 6.41
N ARG A 121 -1.22 -14.04 5.47
CA ARG A 121 -1.25 -15.06 4.42
C ARG A 121 -0.26 -14.69 3.33
N GLU A 122 0.63 -15.61 2.98
CA GLU A 122 1.51 -15.43 1.83
C GLU A 122 0.70 -15.52 0.53
N THR A 123 0.89 -14.55 -0.35
CA THR A 123 0.24 -14.46 -1.66
C THR A 123 1.26 -14.23 -2.78
N LEU A 124 0.80 -14.20 -4.03
CA LEU A 124 1.62 -13.81 -5.18
C LEU A 124 1.97 -12.31 -5.19
N SER A 125 1.38 -11.50 -4.32
CA SER A 125 1.59 -10.06 -4.22
C SER A 125 2.17 -9.67 -2.84
N PRO A 126 3.38 -10.14 -2.50
CA PRO A 126 3.92 -10.11 -1.14
C PRO A 126 4.14 -8.70 -0.56
N ALA A 127 4.22 -7.65 -1.39
CA ALA A 127 4.33 -6.28 -0.88
C ALA A 127 3.01 -5.76 -0.26
N MET A 128 1.90 -6.47 -0.50
CA MET A 128 0.56 -6.18 0.04
C MET A 128 0.18 -7.10 1.19
N ASP A 129 0.99 -8.12 1.48
CA ASP A 129 0.79 -9.10 2.55
C ASP A 129 1.00 -8.44 3.92
N ILE A 130 -0.08 -7.89 4.48
CA ILE A 130 -0.06 -7.09 5.72
C ILE A 130 -1.14 -7.55 6.71
N LEU A 131 -0.82 -7.52 8.00
CA LEU A 131 -1.79 -7.70 9.09
C LEU A 131 -2.48 -6.40 9.51
N VAL A 132 -1.76 -5.29 9.44
CA VAL A 132 -2.22 -3.96 9.81
C VAL A 132 -1.64 -2.97 8.83
N SER A 133 -2.50 -2.16 8.25
CA SER A 133 -2.13 -1.12 7.32
C SER A 133 -1.67 0.14 8.04
N SER A 134 -0.36 0.42 8.04
CA SER A 134 0.23 1.43 8.93
C SER A 134 -0.24 2.87 8.69
N ASN A 135 -0.55 3.26 7.45
CA ASN A 135 -1.02 4.61 7.16
C ASN A 135 -2.54 4.77 7.27
N PHE A 136 -3.30 3.69 7.54
CA PHE A 136 -4.74 3.76 7.67
C PHE A 136 -5.19 4.62 8.86
N GLU A 137 -4.37 4.67 9.92
CA GLU A 137 -4.52 5.59 11.05
C GLU A 137 -4.74 7.06 10.61
N ARG A 138 -4.04 7.51 9.56
CA ARG A 138 -4.16 8.89 9.08
C ARG A 138 -5.52 9.16 8.46
N LEU A 139 -6.08 8.20 7.72
CA LEU A 139 -7.43 8.32 7.18
C LEU A 139 -8.45 8.30 8.33
N LEU A 140 -8.31 7.39 9.29
CA LEU A 140 -9.18 7.32 10.47
C LEU A 140 -9.25 8.67 11.20
N TRP A 141 -8.12 9.38 11.32
CA TRP A 141 -8.11 10.71 11.91
C TRP A 141 -8.97 11.71 11.14
N PHE A 142 -8.89 11.75 9.80
CA PHE A 142 -9.73 12.64 9.00
C PHE A 142 -11.21 12.28 9.07
N LEU A 143 -11.54 10.99 9.08
CA LEU A 143 -12.92 10.52 9.22
C LEU A 143 -13.49 10.87 10.59
N ALA A 144 -12.72 10.65 11.67
CA ALA A 144 -13.11 11.02 13.02
C ALA A 144 -13.22 12.55 13.19
N TYR A 145 -12.35 13.32 12.54
CA TYR A 145 -12.41 14.78 12.52
C TYR A 145 -13.67 15.29 11.81
N GLU A 146 -14.02 14.72 10.65
CA GLU A 146 -15.24 15.08 9.93
C GLU A 146 -16.48 14.75 10.76
N PHE A 147 -16.50 13.57 11.39
CA PHE A 147 -17.58 13.18 12.29
C PHE A 147 -17.70 14.12 13.48
N ALA A 148 -16.59 14.48 14.14
CA ALA A 148 -16.59 15.42 15.27
C ALA A 148 -17.07 16.82 14.83
N SER A 149 -16.71 17.26 13.63
CA SER A 149 -17.12 18.56 13.08
C SER A 149 -18.63 18.67 12.91
N SER A 150 -19.36 17.55 12.81
CA SER A 150 -20.83 17.57 12.74
C SER A 150 -21.49 18.08 14.03
N ALA A 151 -20.76 18.09 15.16
CA ALA A 151 -21.23 18.63 16.44
C ALA A 151 -21.29 20.18 16.49
N GLY A 152 -20.75 20.88 15.48
CA GLY A 152 -20.77 22.35 15.43
C GLY A 152 -19.80 23.03 16.41
N MET A 153 -18.83 22.28 16.94
CA MET A 153 -17.80 22.79 17.84
C MET A 153 -16.62 23.38 17.06
N ASP A 154 -15.75 24.11 17.76
CA ASP A 154 -14.56 24.71 17.16
C ASP A 154 -13.53 23.66 16.66
N ASP A 155 -12.65 24.11 15.76
CA ASP A 155 -11.62 23.26 15.12
C ASP A 155 -10.68 22.58 16.13
N LEU A 156 -10.34 23.25 17.24
CA LEU A 156 -9.47 22.69 18.25
C LEU A 156 -10.14 21.52 18.98
N TRP A 157 -11.42 21.66 19.29
CA TRP A 157 -12.23 20.58 19.84
C TRP A 157 -12.34 19.43 18.86
N ASN A 158 -12.63 19.68 17.58
CA ASN A 158 -12.74 18.65 16.54
C ASN A 158 -11.44 17.84 16.40
N LYS A 159 -10.27 18.52 16.35
CA LYS A 159 -8.95 17.88 16.31
C LYS A 159 -8.67 17.02 17.54
N LYS A 160 -9.02 17.52 18.72
CA LYS A 160 -8.85 16.80 19.98
C LYS A 160 -9.72 15.55 20.03
N GLN A 161 -10.99 15.65 19.63
CA GLN A 161 -11.89 14.50 19.57
C GLN A 161 -11.42 13.44 18.58
N ALA A 162 -11.01 13.86 17.38
CA ALA A 162 -10.46 12.94 16.38
C ALA A 162 -9.24 12.16 16.92
N GLY A 163 -8.32 12.87 17.59
CA GLY A 163 -7.15 12.24 18.21
C GLY A 163 -7.52 11.26 19.33
N GLN A 164 -8.51 11.60 20.15
CA GLN A 164 -8.98 10.74 21.24
C GLN A 164 -9.63 9.44 20.71
N GLU A 165 -10.47 9.55 19.68
CA GLU A 165 -11.15 8.39 19.10
C GLU A 165 -10.15 7.46 18.39
N VAL A 166 -9.22 8.00 17.60
CA VAL A 166 -8.16 7.21 16.97
C VAL A 166 -7.28 6.53 18.02
N ALA A 167 -6.89 7.23 19.08
CA ALA A 167 -6.09 6.63 20.16
C ALA A 167 -6.81 5.46 20.84
N LYS A 168 -8.14 5.57 21.01
CA LYS A 168 -8.98 4.48 21.54
C LYS A 168 -9.00 3.29 20.59
N TRP A 169 -9.28 3.48 19.30
CA TRP A 169 -9.29 2.41 18.30
C TRP A 169 -7.94 1.68 18.20
N LEU A 170 -6.82 2.42 18.22
CA LEU A 170 -5.49 1.82 18.17
C LEU A 170 -5.13 1.09 19.47
N LYS A 171 -5.62 1.56 20.63
CA LYS A 171 -5.47 0.85 21.89
C LYS A 171 -6.21 -0.49 21.84
N GLU A 172 -7.46 -0.49 21.39
CA GLU A 172 -8.27 -1.71 21.20
C GLU A 172 -7.56 -2.68 20.24
N LEU A 173 -7.14 -2.21 19.05
CA LEU A 173 -6.39 -3.02 18.09
C LEU A 173 -5.13 -3.68 18.67
N LYS A 174 -4.44 -2.96 19.58
CA LYS A 174 -3.24 -3.47 20.25
C LYS A 174 -3.60 -4.53 21.30
N THR A 175 -4.69 -4.35 22.05
CA THR A 175 -5.06 -5.23 23.17
C THR A 175 -5.90 -6.43 22.77
N THR A 176 -6.86 -6.26 21.87
CA THR A 176 -7.83 -7.31 21.47
C THR A 176 -7.57 -7.83 20.06
N GLY A 177 -6.82 -7.09 19.24
CA GLY A 177 -6.57 -7.44 17.84
C GLY A 177 -7.62 -6.89 16.87
N SER A 178 -8.60 -6.14 17.35
CA SER A 178 -9.66 -5.53 16.55
C SER A 178 -10.19 -4.22 17.17
N PHE A 179 -10.85 -3.40 16.36
CA PHE A 179 -11.74 -2.34 16.83
C PHE A 179 -12.96 -2.23 15.91
N GLY A 180 -13.99 -1.55 16.40
CA GLY A 180 -15.24 -1.31 15.68
C GLY A 180 -16.33 -2.37 15.96
N PRO A 181 -17.47 -2.31 15.24
CA PRO A 181 -17.76 -1.39 14.14
C PRO A 181 -17.64 0.08 14.53
N VAL A 182 -17.03 0.89 13.69
CA VAL A 182 -17.04 2.36 13.87
C VAL A 182 -18.45 2.90 13.70
N TYR A 183 -18.70 4.14 14.16
CA TYR A 183 -19.99 4.79 13.95
C TYR A 183 -20.39 4.79 12.47
N GLN A 184 -21.69 4.62 12.20
CA GLN A 184 -22.20 4.50 10.84
C GLN A 184 -21.86 5.71 9.97
N ASP A 185 -21.83 6.91 10.55
CA ASP A 185 -21.45 8.14 9.86
C ASP A 185 -19.97 8.14 9.45
N VAL A 186 -19.08 7.63 10.30
CA VAL A 186 -17.64 7.45 9.98
C VAL A 186 -17.47 6.49 8.82
N LEU A 187 -18.18 5.36 8.84
CA LEU A 187 -18.15 4.38 7.74
C LEU A 187 -18.77 4.97 6.46
N SER A 188 -19.82 5.78 6.58
CA SER A 188 -20.48 6.42 5.44
C SER A 188 -19.58 7.46 4.79
N SER A 189 -18.85 8.27 5.58
CA SER A 189 -17.83 9.18 5.06
C SER A 189 -16.69 8.42 4.39
N ALA A 190 -16.26 7.27 4.91
CA ALA A 190 -15.27 6.42 4.25
C ALA A 190 -15.79 5.88 2.90
N LYS A 191 -17.04 5.41 2.85
CA LYS A 191 -17.70 4.91 1.64
C LYS A 191 -18.04 5.99 0.62
N ARG A 192 -18.05 7.27 1.01
CA ARG A 192 -18.21 8.38 0.07
C ARG A 192 -17.00 8.45 -0.86
N ASP A 193 -15.81 8.59 -0.29
CA ASP A 193 -14.58 8.90 -1.04
C ASP A 193 -13.86 7.65 -1.55
N PHE A 194 -14.11 6.48 -0.95
CA PHE A 194 -13.40 5.24 -1.26
C PHE A 194 -14.36 4.09 -1.63
N ASP A 195 -13.78 3.06 -2.24
CA ASP A 195 -14.36 1.73 -2.43
C ASP A 195 -13.29 0.67 -2.15
N SER A 196 -13.65 -0.61 -2.07
CA SER A 196 -12.70 -1.69 -1.87
C SER A 196 -13.04 -2.97 -2.62
N GLU A 197 -12.00 -3.68 -3.04
CA GLU A 197 -12.10 -4.97 -3.70
C GLU A 197 -11.00 -5.91 -3.20
N ARG A 198 -11.38 -7.15 -2.89
CA ARG A 198 -10.46 -8.25 -2.56
C ARG A 198 -10.22 -9.12 -3.79
N VAL A 199 -8.96 -9.41 -4.09
CA VAL A 199 -8.54 -10.27 -5.21
C VAL A 199 -7.67 -11.40 -4.69
N ASP A 200 -7.99 -12.65 -5.03
CA ASP A 200 -7.15 -13.79 -4.65
C ASP A 200 -6.07 -14.14 -5.69
N ASP A 201 -5.18 -15.07 -5.35
CA ASP A 201 -4.08 -15.48 -6.23
C ASP A 201 -4.57 -16.09 -7.55
N SER A 202 -5.70 -16.80 -7.56
CA SER A 202 -6.24 -17.41 -8.77
C SER A 202 -6.71 -16.33 -9.75
N GLN A 203 -7.44 -15.34 -9.22
CA GLN A 203 -7.89 -14.16 -9.96
C GLN A 203 -6.72 -13.29 -10.42
N THR A 204 -5.66 -13.20 -9.62
CA THR A 204 -4.43 -12.48 -9.95
C THR A 204 -3.76 -13.11 -11.18
N LEU A 205 -3.55 -14.43 -11.18
CA LEU A 205 -2.96 -15.16 -12.32
C LEU A 205 -3.83 -15.06 -13.57
N GLU A 206 -5.15 -15.22 -13.42
CA GLU A 206 -6.11 -15.05 -14.52
C GLU A 206 -6.04 -13.65 -15.11
N THR A 207 -5.91 -12.62 -14.29
CA THR A 207 -5.83 -11.23 -14.74
C THR A 207 -4.55 -10.94 -15.52
N ILE A 208 -3.40 -11.46 -15.06
CA ILE A 208 -2.13 -11.38 -15.81
C ILE A 208 -2.33 -12.02 -17.19
N LYS A 209 -2.88 -13.24 -17.20
CA LYS A 209 -3.09 -14.04 -18.41
C LYS A 209 -4.05 -13.39 -19.40
N ALA A 210 -5.20 -12.92 -18.93
CA ALA A 210 -6.21 -12.28 -19.75
C ALA A 210 -5.70 -10.96 -20.34
N THR A 211 -4.96 -10.17 -19.55
CA THR A 211 -4.35 -8.92 -20.02
C THR A 211 -3.31 -9.18 -21.11
N TYR A 212 -2.45 -10.18 -20.90
CA TYR A 212 -1.44 -10.58 -21.87
C TYR A 212 -2.07 -11.02 -23.20
N ARG A 213 -3.07 -11.91 -23.15
CA ARG A 213 -3.76 -12.40 -24.36
C ARG A 213 -4.47 -11.30 -25.13
N LYS A 214 -5.04 -10.32 -24.42
CA LYS A 214 -5.83 -9.25 -25.03
C LYS A 214 -4.97 -8.13 -25.60
N LEU A 215 -3.91 -7.75 -24.89
CA LEU A 215 -3.14 -6.51 -25.15
C LEU A 215 -1.66 -6.75 -25.44
N GLY A 216 -1.14 -7.96 -25.21
CA GLY A 216 0.29 -8.23 -25.19
C GLY A 216 1.04 -7.59 -24.02
N TYR A 217 0.33 -6.95 -23.07
CA TYR A 217 0.92 -6.27 -21.93
C TYR A 217 1.04 -7.22 -20.74
N ILE A 218 2.24 -7.27 -20.14
CA ILE A 218 2.56 -8.16 -19.02
C ILE A 218 2.44 -7.38 -17.71
N LEU A 219 1.58 -7.87 -16.82
CA LEU A 219 1.39 -7.31 -15.48
C LEU A 219 2.27 -8.04 -14.47
N ASP A 220 2.82 -7.30 -13.52
CA ASP A 220 3.27 -7.89 -12.25
C ASP A 220 2.03 -8.25 -11.39
N PRO A 221 2.15 -9.17 -10.41
CA PRO A 221 1.01 -9.60 -9.61
C PRO A 221 0.33 -8.48 -8.82
N HIS A 222 1.05 -7.46 -8.36
CA HIS A 222 0.44 -6.33 -7.64
C HIS A 222 -0.40 -5.48 -8.59
N THR A 223 0.13 -5.16 -9.77
CA THR A 223 -0.65 -4.45 -10.79
C THR A 223 -1.88 -5.28 -11.22
N ALA A 224 -1.75 -6.60 -11.34
CA ALA A 224 -2.86 -7.47 -11.68
C ALA A 224 -4.00 -7.43 -10.66
N VAL A 225 -3.70 -7.36 -9.34
CA VAL A 225 -4.72 -7.10 -8.31
C VAL A 225 -5.47 -5.79 -8.57
N GLY A 226 -4.74 -4.71 -8.90
CA GLY A 226 -5.34 -3.42 -9.26
C GLY A 226 -6.21 -3.47 -10.53
N VAL A 227 -5.75 -4.16 -11.57
CA VAL A 227 -6.48 -4.30 -12.84
C VAL A 227 -7.73 -5.16 -12.67
N ALA A 228 -7.68 -6.22 -11.86
CA ALA A 228 -8.83 -7.03 -11.51
C ALA A 228 -9.90 -6.20 -10.78
N ALA A 229 -9.49 -5.43 -9.76
CA ALA A 229 -10.38 -4.50 -9.07
C ALA A 229 -10.91 -3.41 -10.01
N THR A 230 -10.11 -2.95 -10.97
CA THR A 230 -10.54 -1.97 -11.99
C THR A 230 -11.68 -2.52 -12.85
N ALA A 231 -11.60 -3.77 -13.29
CA ALA A 231 -12.67 -4.39 -14.08
C ALA A 231 -14.00 -4.46 -13.30
N ARG A 232 -13.95 -4.73 -11.99
CA ARG A 232 -15.14 -4.71 -11.12
C ARG A 232 -15.67 -3.29 -10.89
N SER A 233 -14.78 -2.33 -10.62
CA SER A 233 -15.16 -0.92 -10.49
C SER A 233 -15.83 -0.38 -11.75
N ILE A 234 -15.34 -0.73 -12.95
CA ILE A 234 -15.96 -0.36 -14.23
C ILE A 234 -17.41 -0.87 -14.30
N SER A 235 -17.66 -2.10 -13.85
CA SER A 235 -19.00 -2.70 -13.86
C SER A 235 -19.99 -1.97 -12.93
N ASN A 236 -19.47 -1.29 -11.90
CA ASN A 236 -20.25 -0.53 -10.91
C ASN A 236 -20.22 0.99 -11.13
N ALA A 237 -19.61 1.47 -12.22
CA ALA A 237 -19.48 2.89 -12.55
C ALA A 237 -20.36 3.28 -13.75
N SER A 238 -20.48 4.59 -14.01
CA SER A 238 -21.05 5.05 -15.28
C SER A 238 -20.15 4.62 -16.45
N PRO A 239 -20.71 4.33 -17.65
CA PRO A 239 -19.93 3.88 -18.81
C PRO A 239 -18.79 4.84 -19.22
N ASP A 240 -18.95 6.14 -18.96
CA ASP A 240 -17.98 7.18 -19.31
C ASP A 240 -16.94 7.42 -18.20
N MET A 241 -17.02 6.71 -17.07
CA MET A 241 -16.09 6.87 -15.96
C MET A 241 -14.70 6.34 -16.31
N HIS A 242 -13.74 7.24 -16.36
CA HIS A 242 -12.35 6.88 -16.61
C HIS A 242 -11.72 6.30 -15.34
N HIS A 243 -10.83 5.32 -15.54
CA HIS A 243 -10.10 4.65 -14.47
C HIS A 243 -8.59 4.75 -14.72
N ILE A 244 -7.84 5.02 -13.66
CA ILE A 244 -6.38 4.93 -13.66
C ILE A 244 -5.99 3.87 -12.64
N SER A 245 -5.53 2.72 -13.13
CA SER A 245 -4.99 1.64 -12.28
C SER A 245 -3.50 1.83 -12.10
N LEU A 246 -3.03 1.85 -10.86
CA LEU A 246 -1.61 2.06 -10.55
C LEU A 246 -0.82 0.77 -10.79
N SER A 247 0.24 0.86 -11.59
CA SER A 247 1.22 -0.21 -11.74
C SER A 247 2.39 0.04 -10.80
N THR A 248 2.49 -0.79 -9.75
CA THR A 248 3.36 -0.52 -8.60
C THR A 248 4.72 -1.23 -8.68
N ALA A 249 4.87 -2.17 -9.60
CA ALA A 249 6.14 -2.84 -9.84
C ALA A 249 6.31 -3.26 -11.30
N HIS A 250 7.58 -3.39 -11.69
CA HIS A 250 7.93 -4.00 -12.97
C HIS A 250 7.75 -5.53 -12.89
N PRO A 251 7.20 -6.22 -13.92
CA PRO A 251 6.98 -7.67 -13.88
C PRO A 251 8.24 -8.49 -13.60
N ALA A 252 9.41 -8.00 -14.05
CA ALA A 252 10.70 -8.64 -13.80
C ALA A 252 11.04 -8.84 -12.31
N LYS A 253 10.43 -8.05 -11.41
CA LYS A 253 10.63 -8.20 -9.96
C LYS A 253 9.95 -9.44 -9.36
N PHE A 254 9.00 -10.02 -10.08
CA PHE A 254 8.15 -11.11 -9.60
C PHE A 254 8.03 -12.22 -10.65
N SER A 255 9.18 -12.70 -11.14
CA SER A 255 9.28 -13.71 -12.20
C SER A 255 8.41 -14.94 -11.94
N ILE A 256 8.43 -15.47 -10.71
CA ILE A 256 7.68 -16.67 -10.32
C ILE A 256 6.19 -16.53 -10.63
N ALA A 257 5.58 -15.39 -10.26
CA ALA A 257 4.14 -15.17 -10.49
C ALA A 257 3.83 -14.98 -11.98
N VAL A 258 4.70 -14.25 -12.69
CA VAL A 258 4.55 -13.97 -14.13
C VAL A 258 4.70 -15.26 -14.95
N GLU A 259 5.73 -16.06 -14.69
CA GLU A 259 5.95 -17.35 -15.32
C GLU A 259 4.82 -18.33 -14.99
N LYS A 260 4.37 -18.38 -13.73
CA LYS A 260 3.22 -19.22 -13.36
C LYS A 260 1.95 -18.87 -14.15
N ALA A 261 1.74 -17.60 -14.49
CA ALA A 261 0.59 -17.15 -15.27
C ALA A 261 0.73 -17.38 -16.79
N LEU A 262 1.95 -17.20 -17.32
CA LEU A 262 2.18 -17.05 -18.76
C LEU A 262 3.04 -18.16 -19.40
N ASN A 263 3.60 -19.09 -18.62
CA ASN A 263 4.37 -20.18 -19.20
C ASN A 263 3.50 -21.01 -20.17
N GLY A 264 4.01 -21.22 -21.39
CA GLY A 264 3.28 -21.87 -22.48
C GLY A 264 2.33 -20.96 -23.27
N GLU A 265 2.20 -19.68 -22.92
CA GLU A 265 1.47 -18.71 -23.76
C GLU A 265 2.30 -18.33 -24.99
N GLU A 266 1.63 -18.23 -26.14
CA GLU A 266 2.29 -17.93 -27.41
C GLU A 266 2.99 -16.56 -27.34
N GLY A 267 4.28 -16.56 -27.71
CA GLY A 267 5.07 -15.34 -27.74
C GLY A 267 5.56 -14.84 -26.37
N PHE A 268 5.26 -15.53 -25.27
CA PHE A 268 5.81 -15.19 -23.96
C PHE A 268 7.26 -15.67 -23.86
N ASP A 269 8.14 -14.76 -23.44
CA ASP A 269 9.56 -15.03 -23.21
C ASP A 269 10.03 -14.08 -22.11
N PHE A 270 10.25 -14.62 -20.92
CA PHE A 270 10.61 -13.81 -19.76
C PHE A 270 11.99 -13.17 -19.92
N GLU A 271 12.98 -13.96 -20.33
CA GLU A 271 14.37 -13.51 -20.44
C GLU A 271 14.54 -12.41 -21.48
N ASN A 272 13.91 -12.55 -22.65
CA ASN A 272 14.12 -11.63 -23.77
C ASN A 272 13.10 -10.49 -23.85
N LYS A 273 11.92 -10.61 -23.23
CA LYS A 273 10.84 -9.60 -23.34
C LYS A 273 10.45 -8.94 -22.02
N VAL A 274 10.82 -9.52 -20.88
CA VAL A 274 10.43 -9.00 -19.57
C VAL A 274 11.63 -8.47 -18.78
N LEU A 275 12.79 -9.12 -18.83
CA LEU A 275 13.94 -8.69 -18.06
C LEU A 275 14.55 -7.40 -18.64
N PRO A 276 14.62 -6.28 -17.89
CA PRO A 276 15.31 -5.08 -18.36
C PRO A 276 16.79 -5.36 -18.59
N ALA A 277 17.38 -4.67 -19.59
CA ALA A 277 18.80 -4.83 -19.92
C ALA A 277 19.72 -4.54 -18.72
N GLU A 278 19.32 -3.61 -17.85
CA GLU A 278 20.03 -3.23 -16.64
C GLU A 278 20.07 -4.34 -15.57
N PHE A 279 19.16 -5.32 -15.64
CA PHE A 279 19.09 -6.43 -14.69
C PHE A 279 19.85 -7.67 -15.17
N ILE A 280 20.25 -7.73 -16.44
CA ILE A 280 21.00 -8.86 -16.99
C ILE A 280 22.36 -8.96 -16.29
N GLY A 281 22.58 -10.07 -15.58
CA GLY A 281 23.82 -10.34 -14.84
C GLY A 281 23.95 -9.59 -13.51
N LEU A 282 22.90 -8.89 -13.05
CA LEU A 282 22.90 -8.24 -11.73
C LEU A 282 23.02 -9.27 -10.60
N ASP A 283 22.39 -10.43 -10.77
CA ASP A 283 22.44 -11.59 -9.87
C ASP A 283 23.85 -12.20 -9.75
N LYS A 284 24.70 -11.99 -10.75
CA LYS A 284 26.08 -12.48 -10.83
C LYS A 284 27.10 -11.49 -10.27
N LYS A 285 26.70 -10.26 -9.94
CA LYS A 285 27.61 -9.28 -9.33
C LYS A 285 27.99 -9.70 -7.93
N GLU A 286 29.19 -9.29 -7.51
CA GLU A 286 29.67 -9.50 -6.15
C GLU A 286 28.69 -8.88 -5.13
N LYS A 287 28.34 -9.66 -4.11
CA LYS A 287 27.45 -9.22 -3.03
C LYS A 287 28.28 -8.73 -1.85
N ARG A 288 28.12 -7.47 -1.46
CA ARG A 288 28.66 -6.93 -0.21
C ARG A 288 27.63 -7.09 0.89
N VAL A 289 27.71 -8.19 1.64
CA VAL A 289 26.81 -8.53 2.75
C VAL A 289 27.65 -8.93 3.96
N THR A 290 27.33 -8.37 5.12
CA THR A 290 27.95 -8.75 6.39
C THR A 290 26.94 -9.50 7.24
N GLU A 291 27.23 -10.76 7.54
CA GLU A 291 26.41 -11.56 8.44
C GLU A 291 26.60 -11.11 9.89
N VAL A 292 25.51 -11.10 10.64
CA VAL A 292 25.50 -10.71 12.05
C VAL A 292 24.49 -11.56 12.80
N GLU A 293 24.83 -11.88 14.05
CA GLU A 293 23.93 -12.61 14.93
C GLU A 293 22.61 -11.84 15.11
N ASN A 294 21.49 -12.55 15.30
CA ASN A 294 20.18 -11.98 15.58
C ASN A 294 20.12 -11.40 17.02
N ASN A 295 20.94 -10.39 17.27
CA ASN A 295 21.16 -9.76 18.56
C ASN A 295 21.33 -8.24 18.39
N VAL A 296 20.61 -7.46 19.19
CA VAL A 296 20.57 -5.98 19.07
C VAL A 296 21.94 -5.33 19.31
N ASP A 297 22.70 -5.84 20.26
CA ASP A 297 24.00 -5.29 20.63
C ASP A 297 25.04 -5.58 19.55
N ARG A 298 25.01 -6.80 18.98
CA ARG A 298 25.87 -7.18 17.84
C ARG A 298 25.62 -6.33 16.61
N VAL A 299 24.36 -6.09 16.27
CA VAL A 299 24.00 -5.19 15.17
C VAL A 299 24.48 -3.77 15.46
N ARG A 300 24.34 -3.29 16.70
CA ARG A 300 24.80 -1.94 17.09
C ARG A 300 26.32 -1.80 16.96
N GLU A 301 27.09 -2.76 17.47
CA GLU A 301 28.55 -2.81 17.36
C GLU A 301 28.98 -2.78 15.89
N LEU A 302 28.32 -3.59 15.05
CA LEU A 302 28.63 -3.65 13.63
C LEU A 302 28.38 -2.31 12.91
N VAL A 303 27.23 -1.68 13.18
CA VAL A 303 26.91 -0.37 12.59
C VAL A 303 27.89 0.70 13.05
N LYS A 304 28.28 0.71 14.33
CA LYS A 304 29.28 1.64 14.87
C LYS A 304 30.63 1.47 14.17
N ALA A 305 31.12 0.24 14.06
CA ALA A 305 32.39 -0.05 13.39
C ALA A 305 32.37 0.38 11.91
N GLN A 306 31.26 0.15 11.20
CA GLN A 306 31.13 0.55 9.80
C GLN A 306 31.10 2.08 9.65
N VAL A 307 30.38 2.79 10.52
CA VAL A 307 30.36 4.27 10.51
C VAL A 307 31.74 4.84 10.82
N GLU A 308 32.45 4.29 11.81
CA GLU A 308 33.82 4.70 12.14
C GLU A 308 34.77 4.51 10.95
N GLN A 309 34.68 3.35 10.28
CA GLN A 309 35.47 3.08 9.08
C GLN A 309 35.17 4.09 7.96
N GLU A 310 33.91 4.31 7.60
CA GLU A 310 33.51 5.23 6.53
C GLU A 310 33.93 6.68 6.81
N LEU A 311 33.79 7.12 8.06
CA LEU A 311 34.26 8.44 8.46
C LEU A 311 35.78 8.51 8.29
N SER A 312 36.54 7.52 8.76
CA SER A 312 38.00 7.50 8.62
C SER A 312 38.48 7.55 7.16
N GLU A 313 37.75 6.90 6.25
CA GLU A 313 38.05 6.89 4.80
C GLU A 313 37.69 8.24 4.14
N THR A 314 36.60 8.88 4.58
CA THR A 314 36.13 10.17 4.04
C THR A 314 37.06 11.34 4.37
N TRP A 315 37.84 11.27 5.45
CA TRP A 315 38.79 12.32 5.86
C TRP A 315 40.22 12.11 5.34
N MET A 316 40.49 11.03 4.60
CA MET A 316 41.81 10.72 4.02
C MET A 316 41.89 10.90 2.50
N GLY A 317 40.79 11.31 1.84
CA GLY A 317 40.74 11.68 0.41
C GLY A 317 40.47 13.16 0.21
#